data_AF-A0A8S3Z7E3-F1
#
_entry.id   AF-A0A8S3Z7E3-F1
#
_cell.length_a   1.000
_cell.length_b   1.000
_cell.length_c   1.000
_cell.angle_alpha   90.00
_cell.angle_beta   90.00
_cell.angle_gamma   90.00
#
_symmetry.space_group_name_H-M   'P 1'
#
loop_
_entity.id
_entity.type
_entity.pdbx_description
1 polymer ?
#
loop_
_entity_poly.entity_id
_entity_poly.type
_entity_poly.pdbx_seq_one_letter_code
_entity_poly.pdbx_strand_id
1 'polypeptide(L)'
;ISVDVAWKPNVDLRFYDYRGLADNSDLLFVMAYDEQSQIFGECLAGPNSALTSAVEGLTAYINGSHQIVPDKLVLGLPWYGYIYPCVWTEGDLCYIQEVPFRGVNCSDAAGRQYDYGFINVLLQTLPGSCRWNDSSATPYMTYTNFINNQSYQIQFDDPKSLKIKYDLVSQLGLRGVGIWNIDSLDYSDSAVGRNNRESMFTALPSRRTKKTACPCSKPEWCLPITDVTRKEVYAFSLINDENHWTKFDWSKITTVCMYGYINTSLMCLAHSYGARAVTVGQVKEITMITPALRSKWVSEQLQIVQENFLDGLNFDVEMTITPKQKDLRDAYTALVTETSVTFKKILPYSQISIDVTVDAFSMYAAYDYPALAAASDFLFIMAYDEYGYDRVGPNSDFSITSRGIESYMRKNISASKLVLGLPWYGYIYNCTKLLEDTCFLTSSLNRHSDQFSYQAIYQLLQRMPERYRWNATSETPYFSYTDPQTGSGYQVQYDDPKSLKIKYDLAASKNIRGVGMWTIDFLDYSDTKEGEAMRQSMFSPLPSHDDRSLLKDINNYQNLTV
;
A
#
# COMPACT_ATOMS: atom_id res chain seq x y z
N ILE A 1 31.18 10.16 16.48
CA ILE A 1 31.27 11.61 16.69
C ILE A 1 30.00 12.26 16.15
N SER A 2 29.14 12.75 17.03
CA SER A 2 28.05 13.66 16.65
C SER A 2 28.47 15.11 16.93
N VAL A 3 27.88 16.06 16.21
CA VAL A 3 28.07 17.49 16.46
C VAL A 3 26.71 18.17 16.53
N ASP A 4 26.47 18.93 17.59
CA ASP A 4 25.23 19.69 17.76
C ASP A 4 25.31 20.99 16.98
N VAL A 5 24.28 21.27 16.18
CA VAL A 5 24.17 22.48 15.37
C VAL A 5 22.86 23.18 15.66
N ALA A 6 22.84 24.49 15.44
CA ALA A 6 21.66 25.32 15.67
C ALA A 6 20.45 24.86 14.84
N TRP A 7 19.24 25.25 15.23
CA TRP A 7 18.01 24.93 14.50
C TRP A 7 18.07 25.34 13.02
N LYS A 8 18.80 26.41 12.68
CA LYS A 8 19.06 26.88 11.31
C LYS A 8 20.54 27.30 11.15
N PRO A 9 21.15 27.15 9.96
CA PRO A 9 22.48 27.70 9.70
C PRO A 9 22.52 29.21 9.91
N ASN A 10 23.64 29.74 10.39
CA ASN A 10 23.90 31.18 10.46
C ASN A 10 22.97 31.97 11.40
N VAL A 11 22.30 31.30 12.34
CA VAL A 11 21.49 31.91 13.40
C VAL A 11 22.34 32.17 14.65
N ASP A 12 21.97 33.17 15.47
CA ASP A 12 22.68 33.58 16.69
C ASP A 12 24.14 33.94 16.48
N LEU A 13 24.47 34.50 15.31
CA LEU A 13 25.84 34.82 14.93
C LEU A 13 26.78 33.59 14.86
N ARG A 14 26.22 32.39 14.68
CA ARG A 14 26.98 31.15 14.52
C ARG A 14 27.20 30.86 13.04
N PHE A 15 28.37 31.18 12.50
CA PHE A 15 28.72 30.99 11.09
C PHE A 15 29.78 29.91 10.92
N TYR A 16 29.39 28.65 11.12
CA TYR A 16 30.32 27.52 11.01
C TYR A 16 30.43 27.01 9.57
N ASP A 17 31.51 26.30 9.26
CA ASP A 17 31.58 25.45 8.07
C ASP A 17 30.73 24.19 8.30
N TYR A 18 29.41 24.32 8.13
CA TYR A 18 28.47 23.23 8.36
C TYR A 18 28.70 22.03 7.44
N ARG A 19 29.19 22.27 6.21
CA ARG A 19 29.51 21.19 5.28
C ARG A 19 30.74 20.43 5.76
N GLY A 20 31.80 21.13 6.13
CA GLY A 20 32.98 20.53 6.74
C GLY A 20 32.67 19.78 8.04
N LEU A 21 31.81 20.33 8.91
CA LEU A 21 31.33 19.64 10.10
C LEU A 21 30.58 18.34 9.74
N ALA A 22 29.69 18.37 8.75
CA ALA A 22 28.98 17.17 8.31
C ALA A 22 29.93 16.11 7.75
N ASP A 23 30.87 16.52 6.90
CA ASP A 23 31.83 15.61 6.25
C ASP A 23 32.80 14.96 7.27
N ASN A 24 33.04 15.59 8.43
CA ASN A 24 33.99 15.12 9.46
C ASN A 24 33.34 14.59 10.75
N SER A 25 32.02 14.48 10.80
CA SER A 25 31.26 13.86 11.89
C SER A 25 30.54 12.62 11.39
N ASP A 26 29.99 11.78 12.27
CA ASP A 26 29.07 10.71 11.86
C ASP A 26 27.69 11.28 11.52
N LEU A 27 27.24 12.26 12.31
CA LEU A 27 25.98 12.96 12.15
C LEU A 27 26.05 14.37 12.75
N LEU A 28 25.18 15.26 12.24
CA LEU A 28 24.84 16.52 12.88
C LEU A 28 23.50 16.36 13.61
N PHE A 29 23.46 16.74 14.88
CA PHE A 29 22.25 16.82 15.67
C PHE A 29 21.71 18.25 15.57
N VAL A 30 20.64 18.44 14.81
CA VAL A 30 20.00 19.74 14.63
C VAL A 30 19.14 20.02 15.85
N MET A 31 19.56 20.99 16.66
CA MET A 31 18.84 21.43 17.85
C MET A 31 17.65 22.30 17.43
N ALA A 32 16.57 21.70 16.93
CA ALA A 32 15.35 22.39 16.52
C ALA A 32 14.48 22.73 17.74
N TYR A 33 15.06 23.52 18.65
CA TYR A 33 14.48 24.05 19.88
C TYR A 33 15.26 25.31 20.28
N ASP A 34 14.73 26.05 21.26
CA ASP A 34 15.21 27.39 21.65
C ASP A 34 15.23 28.35 20.45
N GLU A 35 14.24 28.21 19.57
CA GLU A 35 14.14 28.98 18.33
C GLU A 35 13.81 30.46 18.57
N GLN A 36 13.34 30.78 19.79
CA GLN A 36 13.06 32.14 20.27
C GLN A 36 14.28 32.82 20.91
N SER A 37 15.48 32.24 20.78
CA SER A 37 16.73 32.89 21.22
C SER A 37 16.97 34.25 20.55
N GLN A 38 16.53 34.43 19.31
CA GLN A 38 16.45 35.73 18.63
C GLN A 38 15.03 36.02 18.14
N ILE A 39 14.34 36.96 18.79
CA ILE A 39 13.00 37.42 18.39
C ILE A 39 13.15 38.70 17.58
N PHE A 40 12.79 38.63 16.30
CA PHE A 40 12.76 39.79 15.41
C PHE A 40 11.35 40.37 15.37
N GLY A 41 11.18 41.61 15.83
CA GLY A 41 9.89 42.31 15.87
C GLY A 41 9.43 42.54 17.30
N GLU A 42 8.13 42.34 17.54
CA GLU A 42 7.52 42.51 18.87
C GLU A 42 7.99 41.42 19.82
N CYS A 43 8.25 41.79 21.08
CA CYS A 43 8.62 40.84 22.13
C CYS A 43 7.39 40.02 22.55
N LEU A 44 7.17 38.89 21.88
CA LEU A 44 6.07 37.97 22.14
C LEU A 44 6.57 36.62 22.61
N ALA A 45 5.87 36.00 23.55
CA ALA A 45 6.08 34.59 23.87
C ALA A 45 5.71 33.74 22.64
N GLY A 46 6.66 32.92 22.20
CA GLY A 46 6.54 32.11 20.99
C GLY A 46 6.82 30.63 21.22
N PRO A 47 6.51 29.78 20.23
CA PRO A 47 6.79 28.34 20.29
C PRO A 47 8.29 28.07 20.43
N ASN A 48 8.64 27.15 21.35
CA ASN A 48 10.03 26.74 21.58
C ASN A 48 10.62 25.98 20.39
N SER A 49 9.82 25.11 19.77
CA SER A 49 10.13 24.47 18.49
C SER A 49 8.92 24.62 17.57
N ALA A 50 8.98 25.47 16.55
CA ALA A 50 7.91 25.60 15.58
C ALA A 50 8.14 24.66 14.40
N LEU A 51 7.09 24.03 13.89
CA LEU A 51 7.17 23.21 12.69
C LEU A 51 7.73 23.98 11.50
N THR A 52 7.28 25.23 11.31
CA THR A 52 7.75 26.11 10.23
C THR A 52 9.25 26.37 10.31
N SER A 53 9.77 26.65 11.51
CA SER A 53 11.19 26.90 11.74
C SER A 53 12.02 25.62 11.55
N ALA A 54 11.54 24.48 12.05
CA ALA A 54 12.20 23.20 11.84
C ALA A 54 12.32 22.85 10.35
N VAL A 55 11.24 23.06 9.58
CA VAL A 55 11.24 22.86 8.12
C VAL A 55 12.21 23.83 7.44
N GLU A 56 12.17 25.11 7.79
CA GLU A 56 13.05 26.13 7.22
C GLU A 56 14.53 25.82 7.50
N GLY A 57 14.86 25.52 8.75
CA GLY A 57 16.20 25.20 9.22
C GLY A 57 16.78 23.96 8.57
N LEU A 58 16.03 22.85 8.55
CA LEU A 58 16.42 21.62 7.87
C LEU A 58 16.62 21.85 6.37
N THR A 59 15.70 22.57 5.72
CA THR A 59 15.82 22.92 4.30
C THR A 59 17.08 23.73 4.04
N ALA A 60 17.44 24.66 4.92
CA ALA A 60 18.65 25.46 4.79
C ALA A 60 19.94 24.64 4.95
N TYR A 61 19.96 23.62 5.80
CA TYR A 61 21.09 22.68 5.89
C TYR A 61 21.23 21.80 4.63
N ILE A 62 20.10 21.30 4.12
CA ILE A 62 20.07 20.36 2.98
C ILE A 62 20.35 21.09 1.66
N ASN A 63 19.82 22.29 1.48
CA ASN A 63 19.88 23.03 0.22
C ASN A 63 20.93 24.16 0.26
N GLY A 64 20.94 24.98 -0.79
CA GLY A 64 21.74 26.20 -0.86
C GLY A 64 23.25 25.95 -0.88
N SER A 65 23.99 26.68 -0.05
CA SER A 65 25.46 26.61 0.03
C SER A 65 25.99 25.47 0.91
N HIS A 66 25.14 24.83 1.72
CA HIS A 66 25.58 23.80 2.68
C HIS A 66 25.47 22.38 2.11
N GLN A 67 24.42 22.09 1.32
CA GLN A 67 24.25 20.84 0.56
C GLN A 67 24.46 19.56 1.39
N ILE A 68 24.05 19.56 2.66
CA ILE A 68 24.30 18.42 3.55
C ILE A 68 23.36 17.28 3.18
N VAL A 69 23.93 16.07 3.01
CA VAL A 69 23.16 14.87 2.69
C VAL A 69 22.15 14.61 3.83
N PRO A 70 20.84 14.41 3.56
CA PRO A 70 19.84 14.21 4.60
C PRO A 70 20.16 13.11 5.62
N ASP A 71 20.78 11.99 5.21
CA ASP A 71 21.23 10.90 6.11
C ASP A 71 22.35 11.32 7.09
N LYS A 72 22.83 12.56 7.04
CA LYS A 72 23.75 13.12 8.04
C LYS A 72 23.05 13.87 9.15
N LEU A 73 21.76 14.19 9.00
CA LEU A 73 21.03 15.04 9.93
C LEU A 73 20.12 14.21 10.84
N VAL A 74 20.17 14.52 12.14
CA VAL A 74 19.21 14.05 13.14
C VAL A 74 18.39 15.24 13.62
N LEU A 75 17.06 15.14 13.55
CA LEU A 75 16.16 16.19 14.03
C LEU A 75 16.01 16.09 15.56
N GLY A 76 16.64 16.99 16.30
CA GLY A 76 16.51 17.10 17.75
C GLY A 76 15.33 17.97 18.15
N LEU A 77 14.43 17.46 18.99
CA LEU A 77 13.25 18.19 19.50
C LEU A 77 13.23 18.25 21.03
N PRO A 78 12.54 19.26 21.62
CA PRO A 78 12.56 19.48 23.05
C PRO A 78 11.51 18.63 23.77
N TRP A 79 11.86 18.06 24.92
CA TRP A 79 10.92 17.50 25.91
C TRP A 79 10.72 18.47 27.09
N TYR A 80 10.80 19.76 26.81
CA TYR A 80 10.60 20.86 27.74
C TYR A 80 9.91 22.01 27.03
N GLY A 81 9.46 22.98 27.80
CA GLY A 81 8.88 24.21 27.30
C GLY A 81 9.33 25.41 28.11
N TYR A 82 8.78 26.57 27.78
CA TYR A 82 9.03 27.83 28.46
C TYR A 82 7.75 28.38 29.10
N ILE A 83 7.90 28.96 30.28
CA ILE A 83 6.86 29.75 30.93
C ILE A 83 7.33 31.22 30.94
N TYR A 84 6.54 32.07 30.31
CA TYR A 84 6.80 33.50 30.16
C TYR A 84 5.87 34.31 31.05
N PRO A 85 6.38 35.23 31.90
CA PRO A 85 5.56 36.26 32.51
C PRO A 85 5.17 37.31 31.46
N CYS A 86 3.87 37.53 31.28
CA CYS A 86 3.37 38.51 30.32
C CYS A 86 3.37 39.92 30.94
N VAL A 87 4.14 40.86 30.40
CA VAL A 87 4.05 42.28 30.78
C VAL A 87 2.63 42.79 30.60
N TRP A 88 1.99 42.40 29.50
CA TRP A 88 0.57 42.58 29.23
C TRP A 88 0.10 41.56 28.19
N THR A 89 -1.21 41.46 27.99
CA THR A 89 -1.82 40.49 27.09
C THR A 89 -2.81 41.15 26.14
N GLU A 90 -2.84 40.71 24.89
CA GLU A 90 -3.82 41.12 23.88
C GLU A 90 -4.47 39.88 23.25
N GLY A 91 -5.70 39.57 23.66
CA GLY A 91 -6.31 38.28 23.31
C GLY A 91 -5.45 37.13 23.81
N ASP A 92 -4.84 36.39 22.88
CA ASP A 92 -3.98 35.24 23.16
C ASP A 92 -2.48 35.57 23.16
N LEU A 93 -2.13 36.80 22.79
CA LEU A 93 -0.76 37.25 22.71
C LEU A 93 -0.26 37.62 24.10
N CYS A 94 0.93 37.11 24.44
CA CYS A 94 1.64 37.41 25.68
C CYS A 94 2.87 38.24 25.34
N TYR A 95 2.83 39.53 25.66
CA TYR A 95 3.98 40.42 25.46
C TYR A 95 4.96 40.22 26.59
N ILE A 96 6.20 39.91 26.25
CA ILE A 96 7.25 39.56 27.21
C ILE A 96 8.21 40.72 27.41
N GLN A 97 8.98 40.64 28.49
CA GLN A 97 9.98 41.66 28.80
C GLN A 97 11.06 41.71 27.70
N GLU A 98 11.50 42.92 27.36
CA GLU A 98 12.69 43.13 26.52
C GLU A 98 13.93 42.57 27.22
N VAL A 99 14.49 41.50 26.67
CA VAL A 99 15.74 40.90 27.10
C VAL A 99 16.64 40.76 25.87
N PRO A 100 17.58 41.70 25.66
CA PRO A 100 18.41 41.71 24.47
C PRO A 100 19.31 40.47 24.37
N PHE A 101 19.41 39.92 23.17
CA PHE A 101 20.30 38.80 22.88
C PHE A 101 20.90 38.93 21.49
N ARG A 102 22.24 38.94 21.41
CA ARG A 102 23.01 38.89 20.14
C ARG A 102 22.44 39.75 18.99
N GLY A 103 22.15 41.02 19.26
CA GLY A 103 21.73 41.98 18.24
C GLY A 103 20.22 42.12 18.03
N VAL A 104 19.38 41.45 18.82
CA VAL A 104 17.94 41.72 18.91
C VAL A 104 17.54 42.18 20.32
N ASN A 105 16.37 42.80 20.44
CA ASN A 105 15.87 43.38 21.68
C ASN A 105 15.14 42.37 22.58
N CYS A 106 14.68 41.24 22.03
CA CYS A 106 13.93 40.24 22.78
C CYS A 106 14.44 38.82 22.50
N SER A 107 14.28 37.97 23.51
CA SER A 107 14.69 36.56 23.48
C SER A 107 13.86 35.75 24.47
N ASP A 108 13.95 34.44 24.32
CA ASP A 108 13.43 33.43 25.26
C ASP A 108 13.93 33.59 26.71
N ALA A 109 15.02 34.32 26.93
CA ALA A 109 15.54 34.64 28.26
C ALA A 109 14.59 35.49 29.12
N ALA A 110 13.54 36.07 28.55
CA ALA A 110 12.44 36.67 29.30
C ALA A 110 11.55 35.63 30.00
N GLY A 111 11.61 34.36 29.59
CA GLY A 111 10.92 33.23 30.20
C GLY A 111 11.86 32.33 30.99
N ARG A 112 11.31 31.22 31.48
CA ARG A 112 12.08 30.18 32.14
C ARG A 112 11.71 28.81 31.59
N GLN A 113 12.73 28.01 31.31
CA GLN A 113 12.59 26.62 30.88
C GLN A 113 12.05 25.72 32.01
N TYR A 114 11.15 24.81 31.65
CA TYR A 114 10.62 23.77 32.52
C TYR A 114 10.47 22.45 31.77
N ASP A 115 10.84 21.37 32.44
CA ASP A 115 10.66 19.99 31.95
C ASP A 115 9.18 19.69 31.65
N TYR A 116 8.93 18.89 30.61
CA TYR A 116 7.58 18.52 30.23
C TYR A 116 6.83 17.77 31.33
N GLY A 117 7.52 16.98 32.16
CA GLY A 117 6.93 16.34 33.34
C GLY A 117 6.27 17.35 34.29
N PHE A 118 6.93 18.49 34.54
CA PHE A 118 6.39 19.58 35.35
C PHE A 118 5.26 20.33 34.63
N ILE A 119 5.47 20.66 33.34
CA ILE A 119 4.44 21.33 32.52
C ILE A 119 3.16 20.50 32.50
N ASN A 120 3.25 19.19 32.29
CA ASN A 120 2.12 18.28 32.27
C ASN A 120 1.31 18.30 33.58
N VAL A 121 1.98 18.46 34.73
CA VAL A 121 1.29 18.65 36.02
C VAL A 121 0.59 20.02 36.07
N LEU A 122 1.23 21.08 35.57
CA LEU A 122 0.61 22.41 35.49
C LEU A 122 -0.64 22.40 34.60
N LEU A 123 -0.61 21.72 33.45
CA LEU A 123 -1.76 21.61 32.53
C LEU A 123 -2.98 20.95 33.19
N GLN A 124 -2.77 20.08 34.18
CA GLN A 124 -3.84 19.38 34.90
C GLN A 124 -4.36 20.17 36.10
N THR A 125 -3.58 21.12 36.62
CA THR A 125 -3.87 21.81 37.89
C THR A 125 -4.32 23.25 37.69
N LEU A 126 -3.89 23.91 36.62
CA LEU A 126 -4.25 25.30 36.36
C LEU A 126 -5.61 25.40 35.66
N PRO A 127 -6.46 26.37 36.05
CA PRO A 127 -7.65 26.70 35.30
C PRO A 127 -7.22 27.41 34.01
N GLY A 128 -7.18 26.67 32.91
CA GLY A 128 -6.81 27.15 31.58
C GLY A 128 -7.21 26.15 30.51
N SER A 129 -7.38 26.63 29.27
CA SER A 129 -7.58 25.76 28.12
C SER A 129 -6.30 25.77 27.29
N CYS A 130 -5.71 24.58 27.09
CA CYS A 130 -4.68 24.41 26.07
C CYS A 130 -5.26 24.80 24.71
N ARG A 131 -4.53 25.67 24.00
CA ARG A 131 -4.83 26.08 22.64
C ARG A 131 -3.79 25.48 21.71
N TRP A 132 -4.14 25.42 20.43
CA TRP A 132 -3.30 24.86 19.39
C TRP A 132 -3.03 25.93 18.34
N ASN A 133 -1.77 26.12 17.98
CA ASN A 133 -1.38 26.97 16.86
C ASN A 133 -1.12 26.08 15.64
N ASP A 134 -1.94 26.20 14.61
CA ASP A 134 -1.85 25.37 13.39
C ASP A 134 -0.56 25.61 12.61
N SER A 135 -0.07 26.85 12.58
CA SER A 135 1.13 27.21 11.82
C SER A 135 2.39 26.64 12.45
N SER A 136 2.57 26.78 13.77
CA SER A 136 3.72 26.20 14.47
C SER A 136 3.55 24.72 14.80
N ALA A 137 2.32 24.20 14.68
CA ALA A 137 1.92 22.88 15.13
C ALA A 137 2.33 22.61 16.59
N THR A 138 2.10 23.59 17.47
CA THR A 138 2.42 23.49 18.91
C THR A 138 1.23 23.87 19.78
N PRO A 139 1.10 23.23 20.96
CA PRO A 139 0.19 23.70 21.99
C PRO A 139 0.77 24.89 22.77
N TYR A 140 -0.11 25.71 23.34
CA TYR A 140 0.23 26.71 24.35
C TYR A 140 -0.91 26.88 25.35
N MET A 141 -0.61 27.41 26.53
CA MET A 141 -1.61 27.71 27.55
C MET A 141 -1.31 29.05 28.23
N THR A 142 -2.33 29.89 28.39
CA THR A 142 -2.23 31.13 29.17
C THR A 142 -2.99 30.95 30.49
N TYR A 143 -2.40 31.40 31.59
CA TYR A 143 -3.05 31.40 32.91
C TYR A 143 -2.68 32.66 33.71
N THR A 144 -3.54 33.05 34.64
CA THR A 144 -3.28 34.16 35.57
C THR A 144 -3.07 33.61 36.97
N ASN A 145 -1.96 33.99 37.61
CA ASN A 145 -1.68 33.60 38.98
C ASN A 145 -2.51 34.45 39.94
N PHE A 146 -3.37 33.78 40.71
CA PHE A 146 -4.32 34.43 41.64
C PHE A 146 -3.66 35.18 42.79
N ILE A 147 -2.40 34.88 43.13
CA ILE A 147 -1.71 35.49 44.28
C ILE A 147 -1.18 36.88 43.93
N ASN A 148 -0.62 37.05 42.73
CA ASN A 148 0.02 38.29 42.30
C ASN A 148 -0.68 38.96 41.12
N ASN A 149 -1.79 38.39 40.63
CA ASN A 149 -2.54 38.85 39.46
C ASN A 149 -1.69 38.98 38.18
N GLN A 150 -0.58 38.23 38.11
CA GLN A 150 0.33 38.21 36.97
C GLN A 150 -0.10 37.13 35.98
N SER A 151 -0.19 37.48 34.70
CA SER A 151 -0.47 36.53 33.63
C SER A 151 0.81 35.87 33.10
N TYR A 152 0.70 34.61 32.73
CA TYR A 152 1.78 33.78 32.20
C TYR A 152 1.32 33.02 30.96
N GLN A 153 2.25 32.75 30.05
CA GLN A 153 2.03 31.86 28.92
C GLN A 153 3.05 30.73 28.92
N ILE A 154 2.55 29.51 28.76
CA ILE A 154 3.31 28.26 28.66
C ILE A 154 3.36 27.86 27.18
N GLN A 155 4.57 27.75 26.66
CA GLN A 155 4.87 27.32 25.28
C GLN A 155 5.62 26.00 25.35
N PHE A 156 5.08 24.93 24.75
CA PHE A 156 5.62 23.59 24.94
C PHE A 156 5.32 22.66 23.78
N ASP A 157 5.95 21.49 23.82
CA ASP A 157 5.70 20.36 22.93
C ASP A 157 5.03 19.22 23.71
N ASP A 158 4.11 18.54 23.04
CA ASP A 158 3.35 17.39 23.53
C ASP A 158 3.48 16.21 22.55
N PRO A 159 2.99 15.01 22.88
CA PRO A 159 3.08 13.86 21.97
C PRO A 159 2.52 14.12 20.56
N LYS A 160 1.47 14.94 20.45
CA LYS A 160 0.82 15.28 19.17
C LYS A 160 1.73 16.15 18.30
N SER A 161 2.23 17.26 18.85
CA SER A 161 3.14 18.19 18.16
C SER A 161 4.47 17.54 17.81
N LEU A 162 5.04 16.74 18.73
CA LEU A 162 6.26 15.98 18.49
C LEU A 162 6.08 14.97 17.34
N LYS A 163 4.97 14.21 17.31
CA LYS A 163 4.71 13.24 16.24
C LYS A 163 4.69 13.89 14.86
N ILE A 164 4.02 15.04 14.73
CA ILE A 164 3.96 15.81 13.47
C ILE A 164 5.37 16.18 12.99
N LYS A 165 6.23 16.62 13.90
CA LYS A 165 7.60 17.05 13.58
C LYS A 165 8.53 15.86 13.34
N TYR A 166 8.41 14.78 14.10
CA TYR A 166 9.17 13.54 13.87
C TYR A 166 8.86 12.93 12.50
N ASP A 167 7.65 13.11 11.98
CA ASP A 167 7.29 12.67 10.63
C ASP A 167 8.06 13.42 9.51
N LEU A 168 8.68 14.57 9.81
CA LEU A 168 9.61 15.22 8.87
C LEU A 168 10.81 14.34 8.53
N VAL A 169 11.24 13.45 9.44
CA VAL A 169 12.38 12.56 9.22
C VAL A 169 12.15 11.64 8.03
N SER A 170 10.96 11.05 7.91
CA SER A 170 10.62 10.19 6.77
C SER A 170 10.38 11.01 5.50
N GLN A 171 9.78 12.20 5.64
CA GLN A 171 9.49 13.08 4.50
C GLN A 171 10.75 13.63 3.83
N LEU A 172 11.79 13.96 4.62
CA LEU A 172 13.03 14.56 4.15
C LEU A 172 14.19 13.56 4.02
N GLY A 173 13.96 12.29 4.39
CA GLY A 173 15.00 11.26 4.35
C GLY A 173 16.13 11.45 5.37
N LEU A 174 15.82 12.04 6.53
CA LEU A 174 16.81 12.28 7.58
C LEU A 174 17.27 10.95 8.21
N ARG A 175 18.38 11.00 8.95
CA ARG A 175 18.94 9.82 9.66
C ARG A 175 18.05 9.33 10.78
N GLY A 176 17.42 10.25 11.50
CA GLY A 176 16.59 9.92 12.65
C GLY A 176 16.13 11.14 13.44
N VAL A 177 15.55 10.86 14.61
CA VAL A 177 15.12 11.86 15.60
C VAL A 177 16.05 11.84 16.81
N GLY A 178 16.09 12.96 17.51
CA GLY A 178 16.80 13.17 18.77
C GLY A 178 15.91 13.88 19.77
N ILE A 179 16.23 13.71 21.06
CA ILE A 179 15.45 14.25 22.17
C ILE A 179 16.38 15.11 23.04
N TRP A 180 15.97 16.34 23.34
CA TRP A 180 16.59 17.15 24.39
C TRP A 180 15.55 17.51 25.48
N ASN A 181 15.60 16.91 26.66
CA ASN A 181 16.35 15.69 26.95
C ASN A 181 15.43 14.65 27.60
N ILE A 182 15.91 13.41 27.61
CA ILE A 182 15.11 12.25 28.03
C ILE A 182 14.69 12.35 29.50
N ASP A 183 15.46 13.05 30.33
CA ASP A 183 15.20 13.20 31.77
C ASP A 183 14.10 14.24 32.08
N SER A 184 13.61 14.96 31.07
CA SER A 184 12.57 15.99 31.21
C SER A 184 11.14 15.46 31.39
N LEU A 185 10.99 14.16 31.68
CA LEU A 185 9.69 13.56 32.00
C LEU A 185 9.55 13.27 33.49
N ASP A 186 8.31 13.13 33.96
CA ASP A 186 8.07 12.56 35.29
C ASP A 186 8.36 11.06 35.23
N TYR A 187 9.35 10.59 35.99
CA TYR A 187 9.75 9.18 36.10
C TYR A 187 9.18 8.45 37.33
N SER A 188 8.28 9.10 38.10
CA SER A 188 7.59 8.45 39.21
C SER A 188 6.68 7.30 38.76
N ASP A 189 6.34 6.39 39.68
CA ASP A 189 5.40 5.29 39.42
C ASP A 189 3.93 5.72 39.42
N SER A 190 3.67 7.03 39.50
CA SER A 190 2.32 7.58 39.39
C SER A 190 1.68 7.17 38.05
N ALA A 191 0.35 7.02 38.04
CA ALA A 191 -0.38 6.72 36.79
C ALA A 191 -0.17 7.82 35.74
N VAL A 192 -0.11 9.09 36.19
CA VAL A 192 0.16 10.24 35.33
C VAL A 192 1.55 10.16 34.71
N GLY A 193 2.58 9.89 35.52
CA GLY A 193 3.95 9.73 35.04
C GLY A 193 4.07 8.59 34.02
N ARG A 194 3.50 7.40 34.31
CA ARG A 194 3.53 6.26 33.39
C ARG A 194 2.87 6.56 32.05
N ASN A 195 1.65 7.10 32.06
CA ASN A 195 0.90 7.41 30.84
C ASN A 195 1.59 8.50 30.02
N ASN A 196 2.18 9.51 30.68
CA ASN A 196 2.91 10.57 30.01
C ASN A 196 4.16 10.02 29.31
N ARG A 197 4.97 9.21 30.00
CA ARG A 197 6.14 8.54 29.42
C ARG A 197 5.75 7.69 28.22
N GLU A 198 4.76 6.82 28.37
CA GLU A 198 4.28 5.96 27.28
C GLU A 198 3.86 6.79 26.06
N SER A 199 3.14 7.89 26.27
CA SER A 199 2.69 8.77 25.17
C SER A 199 3.85 9.47 24.46
N MET A 200 4.82 10.00 25.22
CA MET A 200 6.00 10.68 24.67
C MET A 200 6.90 9.72 23.89
N PHE A 201 7.12 8.50 24.40
CA PHE A 201 7.90 7.48 23.69
C PHE A 201 7.18 6.92 22.47
N THR A 202 5.84 6.79 22.52
CA THR A 202 5.03 6.34 21.37
C THR A 202 5.01 7.37 20.23
N ALA A 203 5.26 8.64 20.52
CA ALA A 203 5.38 9.67 19.49
C ALA A 203 6.64 9.48 18.61
N LEU A 204 7.67 8.79 19.10
CA LEU A 204 8.89 8.53 18.33
C LEU A 204 8.61 7.62 17.13
N PRO A 205 9.32 7.79 16.01
CA PRO A 205 9.20 6.88 14.88
C PRO A 205 9.63 5.48 15.28
N SER A 206 9.01 4.47 14.68
CA SER A 206 9.44 3.09 14.85
C SER A 206 10.93 2.97 14.47
N ARG A 207 11.67 2.20 15.26
CA ARG A 207 13.09 1.94 14.98
C ARG A 207 13.19 1.40 13.56
N ARG A 208 13.90 2.09 12.66
CA ARG A 208 14.23 1.56 11.32
C ARG A 208 14.85 0.17 11.53
N THR A 209 14.12 -0.86 11.14
CA THR A 209 14.66 -2.21 11.04
C THR A 209 15.82 -2.12 10.05
N LYS A 210 16.93 -2.74 10.46
CA LYS A 210 18.17 -2.85 9.68
C LYS A 210 17.78 -3.17 8.23
N LYS A 211 18.25 -2.38 7.23
CA LYS A 211 18.09 -2.71 5.80
C LYS A 211 18.33 -4.22 5.67
N THR A 212 17.29 -4.97 5.34
CA THR A 212 17.41 -6.42 5.14
C THR A 212 18.52 -6.62 4.12
N ALA A 213 19.47 -7.52 4.41
CA ALA A 213 20.48 -7.85 3.41
C ALA A 213 19.75 -8.51 2.24
N CYS A 214 20.14 -8.19 1.01
CA CYS A 214 19.56 -8.81 -0.18
C CYS A 214 19.67 -10.34 -0.06
N PRO A 215 18.55 -11.09 -0.08
CA PRO A 215 18.57 -12.56 0.05
C PRO A 215 18.98 -13.26 -1.24
N CYS A 216 19.03 -12.55 -2.36
CA CYS A 216 19.33 -13.13 -3.66
C CYS A 216 20.82 -13.41 -3.84
N SER A 217 21.15 -14.43 -4.65
CA SER A 217 22.53 -14.73 -5.04
C SER A 217 23.18 -13.58 -5.82
N LYS A 218 22.37 -12.76 -6.49
CA LYS A 218 22.78 -11.55 -7.19
C LYS A 218 22.12 -10.30 -6.58
N PRO A 219 22.89 -9.31 -6.09
CA PRO A 219 22.33 -8.12 -5.45
C PRO A 219 21.37 -7.30 -6.34
N GLU A 220 21.56 -7.32 -7.66
CA GLU A 220 20.69 -6.64 -8.62
C GLU A 220 19.26 -7.19 -8.66
N TRP A 221 19.05 -8.45 -8.25
CA TRP A 221 17.71 -9.04 -8.15
C TRP A 221 16.93 -8.52 -6.95
N CYS A 222 17.54 -7.75 -6.06
CA CYS A 222 16.81 -7.04 -5.01
C CYS A 222 16.40 -5.62 -5.43
N LEU A 223 16.70 -5.20 -6.66
CA LEU A 223 16.25 -3.93 -7.20
C LEU A 223 14.84 -4.09 -7.79
N PRO A 224 13.96 -3.07 -7.66
CA PRO A 224 12.62 -3.12 -8.23
C PRO A 224 12.63 -3.29 -9.75
N ILE A 225 11.64 -4.02 -10.27
CA ILE A 225 11.45 -4.16 -11.72
C ILE A 225 10.88 -2.87 -12.32
N THR A 226 11.68 -2.20 -13.15
CA THR A 226 11.37 -0.85 -13.66
C THR A 226 10.55 -0.84 -14.95
N ASP A 227 10.42 -1.95 -15.67
CA ASP A 227 9.65 -2.00 -16.92
C ASP A 227 8.14 -2.03 -16.64
N VAL A 228 7.52 -0.85 -16.71
CA VAL A 228 6.08 -0.64 -16.49
C VAL A 228 5.27 -0.63 -17.80
N THR A 229 5.93 -0.77 -18.95
CA THR A 229 5.35 -0.54 -20.29
C THR A 229 4.90 -1.81 -21.00
N ARG A 230 5.39 -2.97 -20.57
CA ARG A 230 4.99 -4.28 -21.11
C ARG A 230 3.53 -4.63 -20.82
N LYS A 231 2.98 -5.50 -21.65
CA LYS A 231 1.69 -6.18 -21.39
C LYS A 231 1.86 -7.15 -20.21
N GLU A 232 0.78 -7.42 -19.48
CA GLU A 232 0.83 -8.28 -18.29
C GLU A 232 0.44 -9.73 -18.59
N VAL A 233 1.16 -10.65 -17.96
CA VAL A 233 0.76 -12.04 -17.67
C VAL A 233 0.87 -12.19 -16.15
N TYR A 234 -0.26 -12.03 -15.47
CA TYR A 234 -0.32 -11.89 -14.01
C TYR A 234 -0.81 -13.17 -13.34
N ALA A 235 0.06 -13.84 -12.59
CA ALA A 235 -0.18 -15.17 -12.01
C ALA A 235 -0.35 -15.11 -10.49
N PHE A 236 -1.47 -15.63 -9.97
CA PHE A 236 -1.62 -15.91 -8.55
C PHE A 236 -1.00 -17.25 -8.20
N SER A 237 -0.22 -17.28 -7.11
CA SER A 237 0.46 -18.47 -6.57
C SER A 237 0.10 -18.64 -5.09
N LEU A 238 -0.48 -19.78 -4.74
CA LEU A 238 -0.98 -20.13 -3.41
C LEU A 238 -0.08 -21.18 -2.72
N ILE A 239 0.80 -21.84 -3.48
CA ILE A 239 1.66 -22.91 -2.96
C ILE A 239 3.08 -22.39 -2.72
N ASN A 240 3.50 -22.42 -1.46
CA ASN A 240 4.85 -22.04 -1.05
C ASN A 240 5.84 -23.23 -1.08
N ASP A 241 6.13 -23.77 -2.28
CA ASP A 241 7.05 -24.89 -2.48
C ASP A 241 8.01 -24.64 -3.65
N GLU A 242 9.32 -24.68 -3.39
CA GLU A 242 10.37 -24.49 -4.39
C GLU A 242 10.32 -25.48 -5.55
N ASN A 243 9.94 -26.74 -5.28
CA ASN A 243 9.80 -27.74 -6.35
C ASN A 243 8.60 -27.47 -7.26
N HIS A 244 7.71 -26.58 -6.84
CA HIS A 244 6.51 -26.18 -7.57
C HIS A 244 6.79 -24.96 -8.46
N TRP A 245 7.16 -23.82 -7.86
CA TRP A 245 7.30 -22.57 -8.59
C TRP A 245 8.55 -22.49 -9.48
N THR A 246 9.56 -23.34 -9.27
CA THR A 246 10.70 -23.46 -10.21
C THR A 246 10.30 -24.02 -11.58
N LYS A 247 9.14 -24.66 -11.67
CA LYS A 247 8.61 -25.29 -12.89
C LYS A 247 7.56 -24.45 -13.62
N PHE A 248 7.28 -23.23 -13.14
CA PHE A 248 6.48 -22.27 -13.88
C PHE A 248 7.20 -21.87 -15.18
N ASP A 249 6.44 -21.54 -16.24
CA ASP A 249 7.03 -20.98 -17.45
C ASP A 249 7.32 -19.48 -17.25
N TRP A 250 8.48 -19.21 -16.65
CA TRP A 250 8.96 -17.86 -16.39
C TRP A 250 9.28 -17.05 -17.66
N SER A 251 9.27 -17.67 -18.85
CA SER A 251 9.35 -16.92 -20.11
C SER A 251 8.05 -16.19 -20.47
N LYS A 252 6.96 -16.47 -19.75
CA LYS A 252 5.63 -15.88 -19.94
C LYS A 252 5.26 -14.89 -18.84
N ILE A 253 5.56 -15.22 -17.58
CA ILE A 253 4.99 -14.56 -16.39
C ILE A 253 5.63 -13.20 -16.15
N THR A 254 4.85 -12.12 -16.25
CA THR A 254 5.36 -10.77 -15.99
C THR A 254 5.25 -10.34 -14.54
N THR A 255 4.32 -10.94 -13.80
CA THR A 255 4.10 -10.70 -12.38
C THR A 255 3.60 -11.98 -11.70
N VAL A 256 4.21 -12.36 -10.59
CA VAL A 256 3.70 -13.38 -9.67
C VAL A 256 3.16 -12.70 -8.40
N CYS A 257 1.92 -13.02 -8.03
CA CYS A 257 1.28 -12.60 -6.80
C CYS A 257 1.26 -13.76 -5.81
N MET A 258 2.00 -13.61 -4.71
CA MET A 258 2.01 -14.60 -3.63
C MET A 258 0.77 -14.40 -2.75
N TYR A 259 -0.14 -15.37 -2.76
CA TYR A 259 -1.40 -15.33 -2.03
C TYR A 259 -1.27 -16.09 -0.71
N GLY A 260 -1.29 -15.36 0.41
CA GLY A 260 -1.25 -15.95 1.76
C GLY A 260 0.14 -16.31 2.27
N TYR A 261 1.21 -16.01 1.54
CA TYR A 261 2.59 -16.16 1.99
C TYR A 261 3.51 -15.12 1.33
N ILE A 262 4.73 -14.97 1.86
CA ILE A 262 5.82 -14.24 1.22
C ILE A 262 7.04 -15.15 1.25
N ASN A 263 7.68 -15.35 0.10
CA ASN A 263 8.90 -16.13 -0.03
C ASN A 263 9.94 -15.36 -0.84
N THR A 264 11.06 -15.01 -0.21
CA THR A 264 12.13 -14.24 -0.84
C THR A 264 12.90 -15.03 -1.91
N SER A 265 12.96 -16.36 -1.83
CA SER A 265 13.54 -17.19 -2.90
C SER A 265 12.69 -17.13 -4.17
N LEU A 266 11.35 -17.16 -4.03
CA LEU A 266 10.43 -16.96 -5.16
C LEU A 266 10.54 -15.54 -5.73
N MET A 267 10.64 -14.52 -4.88
CA MET A 267 10.92 -13.14 -5.32
C MET A 267 12.23 -13.07 -6.13
N CYS A 268 13.32 -13.65 -5.61
CA CYS A 268 14.61 -13.68 -6.32
C CYS A 268 14.50 -14.41 -7.66
N LEU A 269 13.77 -15.53 -7.73
CA LEU A 269 13.55 -16.23 -8.98
C LEU A 269 12.76 -15.37 -9.97
N ALA A 270 11.65 -14.78 -9.56
CA ALA A 270 10.85 -13.89 -10.41
C ALA A 270 11.70 -12.75 -10.99
N HIS A 271 12.47 -12.07 -10.14
CA HIS A 271 13.33 -10.96 -10.56
C HIS A 271 14.46 -11.41 -11.49
N SER A 272 14.95 -12.65 -11.35
CA SER A 272 15.95 -13.21 -12.26
C SER A 272 15.44 -13.34 -13.71
N TYR A 273 14.13 -13.44 -13.90
CA TYR A 273 13.45 -13.44 -15.20
C TYR A 273 12.86 -12.06 -15.57
N GLY A 274 13.09 -11.03 -14.75
CA GLY A 274 12.50 -9.70 -14.95
C GLY A 274 11.00 -9.64 -14.65
N ALA A 275 10.45 -10.67 -14.00
CA ALA A 275 9.07 -10.71 -13.53
C ALA A 275 8.96 -10.00 -12.18
N ARG A 276 7.81 -9.34 -11.94
CA ARG A 276 7.53 -8.72 -10.66
C ARG A 276 7.12 -9.74 -9.62
N ALA A 277 7.45 -9.49 -8.35
CA ALA A 277 6.91 -10.24 -7.21
C ALA A 277 6.05 -9.33 -6.33
N VAL A 278 4.76 -9.62 -6.21
CA VAL A 278 3.82 -8.85 -5.38
C VAL A 278 3.16 -9.76 -4.35
N THR A 279 2.54 -9.15 -3.33
CA THR A 279 1.77 -9.87 -2.30
C THR A 279 0.35 -9.32 -2.21
N VAL A 280 -0.56 -10.07 -1.59
CA VAL A 280 -1.94 -9.62 -1.37
C VAL A 280 -2.07 -8.79 -0.09
N GLY A 281 -2.68 -7.62 -0.22
CA GLY A 281 -3.02 -6.73 0.88
C GLY A 281 -4.45 -6.95 1.37
N GLN A 282 -4.62 -7.85 2.34
CA GLN A 282 -5.92 -8.08 2.99
C GLN A 282 -6.22 -6.98 4.02
N VAL A 283 -7.43 -6.44 3.99
CA VAL A 283 -7.84 -5.30 4.82
C VAL A 283 -9.23 -5.52 5.41
N LYS A 284 -9.39 -5.17 6.69
CA LYS A 284 -10.69 -5.20 7.38
C LYS A 284 -11.46 -3.91 7.13
N GLU A 285 -12.78 -4.01 7.05
CA GLU A 285 -13.67 -2.85 6.86
C GLU A 285 -13.39 -1.69 7.83
N ILE A 286 -13.27 -1.98 9.14
CA ILE A 286 -12.99 -0.97 10.17
C ILE A 286 -11.68 -0.20 9.92
N THR A 287 -10.67 -0.87 9.36
CA THR A 287 -9.39 -0.27 8.99
C THR A 287 -9.58 0.69 7.83
N MET A 288 -10.39 0.33 6.83
CA MET A 288 -10.64 1.19 5.67
C MET A 288 -11.40 2.46 6.05
N ILE A 289 -12.46 2.35 6.86
CA ILE A 289 -13.32 3.50 7.19
C ILE A 289 -12.68 4.46 8.20
N THR A 290 -11.62 4.05 8.89
CA THR A 290 -10.95 4.87 9.92
C THR A 290 -9.63 5.44 9.40
N PRO A 291 -9.51 6.74 9.09
CA PRO A 291 -8.31 7.31 8.45
C PRO A 291 -6.99 7.03 9.16
N ALA A 292 -6.97 7.08 10.50
CA ALA A 292 -5.78 6.78 11.28
C ALA A 292 -5.34 5.31 11.17
N LEU A 293 -6.30 4.37 11.18
CA LEU A 293 -6.00 2.94 11.00
C LEU A 293 -5.60 2.65 9.55
N ARG A 294 -6.21 3.32 8.59
CA ARG A 294 -5.88 3.23 7.17
C ARG A 294 -4.44 3.67 6.90
N SER A 295 -4.06 4.86 7.35
CA SER A 295 -2.70 5.40 7.22
C SER A 295 -1.65 4.49 7.90
N LYS A 296 -1.97 3.94 9.07
CA LYS A 296 -1.14 2.96 9.76
C LYS A 296 -0.97 1.67 8.93
N TRP A 297 -2.07 1.10 8.46
CA TRP A 297 -2.05 -0.11 7.63
C TRP A 297 -1.25 0.09 6.34
N VAL A 298 -1.42 1.24 5.67
CA VAL A 298 -0.63 1.58 4.46
C VAL A 298 0.87 1.61 4.77
N SER A 299 1.25 2.20 5.89
CA SER A 299 2.66 2.25 6.32
C SER A 299 3.21 0.86 6.64
N GLU A 300 2.41 0.00 7.28
CA GLU A 300 2.76 -1.39 7.56
C GLU A 300 2.93 -2.22 6.28
N GLN A 301 2.04 -2.06 5.29
CA GLN A 301 2.17 -2.75 4.00
C GLN A 301 3.40 -2.28 3.23
N LEU A 302 3.71 -0.98 3.23
CA LEU A 302 4.92 -0.47 2.60
C LEU A 302 6.16 -1.09 3.26
N GLN A 303 6.18 -1.19 4.59
CA GLN A 303 7.29 -1.82 5.30
C GLN A 303 7.45 -3.30 4.90
N ILE A 304 6.36 -4.07 4.84
CA ILE A 304 6.38 -5.48 4.40
C ILE A 304 6.96 -5.58 2.99
N VAL A 305 6.51 -4.74 2.06
CA VAL A 305 6.99 -4.73 0.68
C VAL A 305 8.48 -4.39 0.61
N GLN A 306 8.94 -3.40 1.35
CA GLN A 306 10.36 -3.01 1.38
C GLN A 306 11.26 -4.07 2.01
N GLU A 307 10.86 -4.64 3.15
CA GLU A 307 11.67 -5.62 3.89
C GLU A 307 11.86 -6.92 3.10
N ASN A 308 10.90 -7.25 2.24
CA ASN A 308 10.89 -8.47 1.42
C ASN A 308 11.25 -8.22 -0.06
N PHE A 309 11.68 -7.01 -0.42
CA PHE A 309 12.06 -6.62 -1.79
C PHE A 309 10.96 -6.88 -2.83
N LEU A 310 9.70 -6.74 -2.45
CA LEU A 310 8.56 -6.93 -3.35
C LEU A 310 8.35 -5.68 -4.21
N ASP A 311 7.72 -5.88 -5.37
CA ASP A 311 7.40 -4.81 -6.30
C ASP A 311 6.05 -4.17 -6.02
N GLY A 312 5.27 -4.58 -5.03
CA GLY A 312 3.99 -3.95 -4.74
C GLY A 312 2.94 -4.84 -4.11
N LEU A 313 1.67 -4.47 -4.34
CA LEU A 313 0.53 -4.98 -3.59
C LEU A 313 -0.69 -5.19 -4.49
N ASN A 314 -1.35 -6.33 -4.31
CA ASN A 314 -2.64 -6.64 -4.90
C ASN A 314 -3.76 -6.48 -3.87
N PHE A 315 -4.80 -5.73 -4.20
CA PHE A 315 -6.01 -5.64 -3.39
C PHE A 315 -7.03 -6.68 -3.84
N ASP A 316 -7.20 -7.71 -3.04
CA ASP A 316 -8.25 -8.71 -3.21
C ASP A 316 -9.37 -8.46 -2.18
N VAL A 317 -10.18 -7.45 -2.45
CA VAL A 317 -11.28 -7.01 -1.57
C VAL A 317 -12.61 -7.34 -2.23
N GLU A 318 -13.18 -8.48 -1.87
CA GLU A 318 -14.43 -9.01 -2.45
C GLU A 318 -15.68 -8.72 -1.61
N MET A 319 -15.72 -7.60 -0.90
CA MET A 319 -16.85 -7.28 -0.04
C MET A 319 -18.09 -6.82 -0.81
N THR A 320 -19.27 -7.14 -0.28
CA THR A 320 -20.51 -6.60 -0.86
C THR A 320 -20.64 -5.11 -0.54
N ILE A 321 -20.53 -4.26 -1.56
CA ILE A 321 -20.84 -2.82 -1.50
C ILE A 321 -22.02 -2.53 -2.41
N THR A 322 -23.13 -2.13 -1.83
CA THR A 322 -24.31 -1.69 -2.58
C THR A 322 -24.23 -0.21 -2.94
N PRO A 323 -25.01 0.29 -3.93
CA PRO A 323 -25.06 1.71 -4.27
C PRO A 323 -25.41 2.66 -3.11
N LYS A 324 -25.98 2.13 -2.03
CA LYS A 324 -26.33 2.89 -0.82
C LYS A 324 -25.14 3.10 0.14
N GLN A 325 -24.10 2.26 0.06
CA GLN A 325 -22.95 2.28 0.97
C GLN A 325 -21.82 3.19 0.43
N LYS A 326 -22.17 4.46 0.19
CA LYS A 326 -21.24 5.44 -0.38
C LYS A 326 -19.98 5.63 0.49
N ASP A 327 -20.13 5.72 1.80
CA ASP A 327 -18.99 5.99 2.69
C ASP A 327 -17.96 4.84 2.67
N LEU A 328 -18.44 3.59 2.62
CA LEU A 328 -17.57 2.42 2.53
C LEU A 328 -16.87 2.35 1.16
N ARG A 329 -17.59 2.67 0.08
CA ARG A 329 -17.03 2.75 -1.28
C ARG A 329 -15.94 3.82 -1.37
N ASP A 330 -16.20 5.00 -0.84
CA ASP A 330 -15.28 6.13 -0.86
C ASP A 330 -14.07 5.83 0.06
N ALA A 331 -14.27 5.14 1.18
CA ALA A 331 -13.19 4.66 2.06
C ALA A 331 -12.27 3.63 1.39
N TYR A 332 -12.82 2.69 0.61
CA TYR A 332 -12.01 1.75 -0.17
C TYR A 332 -11.18 2.47 -1.24
N THR A 333 -11.79 3.44 -1.92
CA THR A 333 -11.09 4.29 -2.89
C THR A 333 -9.97 5.10 -2.23
N ALA A 334 -10.21 5.65 -1.04
CA ALA A 334 -9.21 6.37 -0.27
C ALA A 334 -8.04 5.45 0.15
N LEU A 335 -8.31 4.21 0.55
CA LEU A 335 -7.28 3.22 0.88
C LEU A 335 -6.33 2.98 -0.29
N VAL A 336 -6.88 2.68 -1.47
CA VAL A 336 -6.07 2.42 -2.66
C VAL A 336 -5.29 3.67 -3.05
N THR A 337 -5.91 4.85 -3.00
CA THR A 337 -5.26 6.12 -3.33
C THR A 337 -4.10 6.43 -2.38
N GLU A 338 -4.32 6.33 -1.07
CA GLU A 338 -3.28 6.55 -0.04
C GLU A 338 -2.15 5.54 -0.18
N THR A 339 -2.46 4.28 -0.48
CA THR A 339 -1.46 3.23 -0.73
C THR A 339 -0.61 3.57 -1.93
N SER A 340 -1.24 3.87 -3.07
CA SER A 340 -0.54 4.20 -4.31
C SER A 340 0.36 5.43 -4.17
N VAL A 341 -0.15 6.52 -3.58
CA VAL A 341 0.64 7.74 -3.33
C VAL A 341 1.82 7.46 -2.41
N THR A 342 1.59 6.74 -1.31
CA THR A 342 2.65 6.43 -0.32
C THR A 342 3.71 5.52 -0.91
N PHE A 343 3.30 4.47 -1.62
CA PHE A 343 4.20 3.51 -2.25
C PHE A 343 5.02 4.20 -3.35
N LYS A 344 4.40 4.89 -4.31
CA LYS A 344 5.12 5.54 -5.42
C LYS A 344 6.09 6.62 -4.96
N LYS A 345 5.88 7.24 -3.79
CA LYS A 345 6.84 8.19 -3.19
C LYS A 345 8.17 7.52 -2.80
N ILE A 346 8.14 6.26 -2.40
CA ILE A 346 9.29 5.52 -1.85
C ILE A 346 9.81 4.46 -2.83
N LEU A 347 8.91 3.83 -3.57
CA LEU A 347 9.10 2.80 -4.58
C LEU A 347 8.43 3.27 -5.89
N PRO A 348 9.08 4.13 -6.69
CA PRO A 348 8.46 4.76 -7.87
C PRO A 348 7.89 3.78 -8.91
N TYR A 349 8.42 2.56 -8.95
CA TYR A 349 8.02 1.50 -9.86
C TYR A 349 7.06 0.47 -9.23
N SER A 350 6.57 0.71 -8.01
CA SER A 350 5.70 -0.25 -7.33
C SER A 350 4.43 -0.52 -8.13
N GLN A 351 3.99 -1.76 -8.25
CA GLN A 351 2.75 -2.15 -8.92
C GLN A 351 1.61 -2.31 -7.92
N ILE A 352 0.54 -1.57 -8.10
CA ILE A 352 -0.72 -1.70 -7.37
C ILE A 352 -1.77 -2.28 -8.31
N SER A 353 -2.33 -3.44 -7.97
CA SER A 353 -3.41 -4.08 -8.70
C SER A 353 -4.63 -4.30 -7.80
N ILE A 354 -5.80 -4.46 -8.42
CA ILE A 354 -7.07 -4.62 -7.71
C ILE A 354 -7.91 -5.68 -8.41
N ASP A 355 -8.34 -6.69 -7.67
CA ASP A 355 -9.25 -7.71 -8.15
C ASP A 355 -10.68 -7.15 -8.17
N VAL A 356 -11.36 -7.34 -9.31
CA VAL A 356 -12.69 -6.80 -9.55
C VAL A 356 -13.58 -7.82 -10.24
N THR A 357 -14.88 -7.73 -10.00
CA THR A 357 -15.89 -8.62 -10.60
C THR A 357 -15.93 -8.51 -12.13
N VAL A 358 -16.42 -9.55 -12.81
CA VAL A 358 -16.56 -9.55 -14.28
C VAL A 358 -17.41 -8.39 -14.82
N ASP A 359 -18.45 -7.96 -14.09
CA ASP A 359 -19.34 -6.86 -14.49
C ASP A 359 -19.12 -5.61 -13.62
N ALA A 360 -18.77 -4.50 -14.27
CA ALA A 360 -18.60 -3.20 -13.61
C ALA A 360 -19.94 -2.56 -13.16
N PHE A 361 -21.10 -3.10 -13.57
CA PHE A 361 -22.42 -2.61 -13.16
C PHE A 361 -23.10 -3.47 -12.10
N SER A 362 -22.36 -4.40 -11.47
CA SER A 362 -22.87 -5.21 -10.36
C SER A 362 -23.45 -4.34 -9.24
N MET A 363 -24.69 -4.62 -8.83
CA MET A 363 -25.34 -3.94 -7.71
C MET A 363 -24.81 -4.38 -6.33
N TYR A 364 -24.01 -5.45 -6.30
CA TYR A 364 -23.41 -6.01 -5.09
C TYR A 364 -21.92 -5.67 -4.98
N ALA A 365 -21.30 -5.18 -6.07
CA ALA A 365 -19.94 -4.69 -6.12
C ALA A 365 -19.93 -3.28 -6.71
N ALA A 366 -20.71 -2.36 -6.13
CA ALA A 366 -20.87 -0.99 -6.61
C ALA A 366 -19.68 -0.09 -6.25
N TYR A 367 -18.47 -0.54 -6.57
CA TYR A 367 -17.21 0.17 -6.36
C TYR A 367 -17.09 1.41 -7.26
N ASP A 368 -16.25 2.37 -6.86
CA ASP A 368 -15.87 3.49 -7.73
C ASP A 368 -14.75 3.05 -8.69
N TYR A 369 -15.11 2.20 -9.67
CA TYR A 369 -14.14 1.64 -10.60
C TYR A 369 -13.28 2.68 -11.35
N PRO A 370 -13.83 3.83 -11.81
CA PRO A 370 -12.99 4.88 -12.40
C PRO A 370 -11.93 5.42 -11.44
N ALA A 371 -12.29 5.68 -10.18
CA ALA A 371 -11.34 6.17 -9.18
C ALA A 371 -10.32 5.09 -8.78
N LEU A 372 -10.75 3.84 -8.62
CA LEU A 372 -9.86 2.71 -8.36
C LEU A 372 -8.86 2.51 -9.50
N ALA A 373 -9.32 2.53 -10.76
CA ALA A 373 -8.46 2.43 -11.93
C ALA A 373 -7.48 3.61 -12.03
N ALA A 374 -7.88 4.82 -11.62
CA ALA A 374 -6.98 5.96 -11.57
C ALA A 374 -5.88 5.80 -10.50
N ALA A 375 -6.22 5.19 -9.36
CA ALA A 375 -5.32 4.98 -8.24
C ALA A 375 -4.39 3.75 -8.38
N SER A 376 -4.76 2.72 -9.15
CA SER A 376 -3.95 1.51 -9.36
C SER A 376 -3.20 1.50 -10.70
N ASP A 377 -2.26 0.58 -10.90
CA ASP A 377 -1.64 0.34 -12.21
C ASP A 377 -2.63 -0.36 -13.16
N PHE A 378 -3.48 -1.26 -12.65
CA PHE A 378 -4.62 -1.85 -13.37
C PHE A 378 -5.68 -2.47 -12.43
N LEU A 379 -6.81 -2.82 -13.03
CA LEU A 379 -7.85 -3.69 -12.47
C LEU A 379 -7.71 -5.08 -13.08
N PHE A 380 -7.70 -6.10 -12.24
CA PHE A 380 -7.70 -7.51 -12.61
C PHE A 380 -9.15 -8.01 -12.62
N ILE A 381 -9.72 -8.19 -13.80
CA ILE A 381 -11.11 -8.61 -13.99
C ILE A 381 -11.19 -10.12 -13.78
N MET A 382 -11.86 -10.54 -12.72
CA MET A 382 -12.13 -11.95 -12.42
C MET A 382 -13.28 -12.44 -13.31
N ALA A 383 -12.94 -12.89 -14.52
CA ALA A 383 -13.89 -13.40 -15.50
C ALA A 383 -14.08 -14.91 -15.33
N TYR A 384 -14.58 -15.30 -14.16
CA TYR A 384 -14.85 -16.67 -13.75
C TYR A 384 -15.88 -16.71 -12.61
N ASP A 385 -16.17 -17.91 -12.10
CA ASP A 385 -17.24 -18.18 -11.12
C ASP A 385 -18.64 -17.83 -11.64
N GLU A 386 -18.80 -17.89 -12.95
CA GLU A 386 -20.09 -17.82 -13.60
C GLU A 386 -20.82 -19.16 -13.44
N TYR A 387 -22.15 -19.11 -13.41
CA TYR A 387 -22.99 -20.30 -13.21
C TYR A 387 -24.35 -20.11 -13.88
N GLY A 388 -25.05 -21.23 -14.10
CA GLY A 388 -26.44 -21.23 -14.56
C GLY A 388 -27.45 -21.43 -13.42
N TYR A 389 -28.72 -21.10 -13.67
CA TYR A 389 -29.76 -21.11 -12.64
C TYR A 389 -30.48 -22.46 -12.50
N ASP A 390 -31.30 -22.82 -13.49
CA ASP A 390 -32.05 -24.08 -13.56
C ASP A 390 -31.22 -25.21 -14.21
N ARG A 391 -30.13 -24.82 -14.87
CA ARG A 391 -29.19 -25.70 -15.57
C ARG A 391 -27.77 -25.25 -15.26
N VAL A 392 -26.84 -26.18 -15.31
CA VAL A 392 -25.41 -25.88 -15.19
C VAL A 392 -24.99 -24.96 -16.35
N GLY A 393 -24.19 -23.95 -16.03
CA GLY A 393 -23.62 -22.98 -16.97
C GLY A 393 -22.09 -23.03 -16.96
N PRO A 394 -21.43 -22.42 -17.95
CA PRO A 394 -19.98 -22.36 -18.02
C PRO A 394 -19.37 -21.59 -16.84
N ASN A 395 -18.17 -21.99 -16.40
CA ASN A 395 -17.42 -21.29 -15.35
C ASN A 395 -16.96 -19.89 -15.80
N SER A 396 -16.61 -19.74 -17.08
CA SER A 396 -16.31 -18.44 -17.68
C SER A 396 -16.85 -18.37 -19.11
N ASP A 397 -18.02 -17.79 -19.31
CA ASP A 397 -18.64 -17.65 -20.62
C ASP A 397 -17.93 -16.57 -21.45
N PHE A 398 -17.62 -16.86 -22.72
CA PHE A 398 -16.99 -15.89 -23.62
C PHE A 398 -17.82 -14.60 -23.80
N SER A 399 -19.14 -14.71 -23.94
CA SER A 399 -20.04 -13.57 -24.12
C SER A 399 -20.19 -12.74 -22.85
N ILE A 400 -20.12 -13.35 -21.66
CA ILE A 400 -20.07 -12.61 -20.40
C ILE A 400 -18.71 -11.94 -20.26
N THR A 401 -17.62 -12.64 -20.52
CA THR A 401 -16.24 -12.12 -20.50
C THR A 401 -16.08 -10.89 -21.41
N SER A 402 -16.52 -10.97 -22.67
CA SER A 402 -16.44 -9.85 -23.62
C SER A 402 -17.25 -8.64 -23.16
N ARG A 403 -18.48 -8.87 -22.69
CA ARG A 403 -19.33 -7.79 -22.14
C ARG A 403 -18.75 -7.21 -20.85
N GLY A 404 -18.09 -8.02 -20.04
CA GLY A 404 -17.40 -7.61 -18.83
C GLY A 404 -16.32 -6.59 -19.12
N ILE A 405 -15.40 -6.90 -20.05
CA ILE A 405 -14.36 -5.95 -20.51
C ILE A 405 -15.01 -4.65 -21.02
N GLU A 406 -16.04 -4.76 -21.87
CA GLU A 406 -16.75 -3.59 -22.41
C GLU A 406 -17.45 -2.76 -21.33
N SER A 407 -17.92 -3.39 -20.24
CA SER A 407 -18.57 -2.70 -19.13
C SER A 407 -17.62 -1.71 -18.43
N TYR A 408 -16.36 -2.10 -18.22
CA TYR A 408 -15.32 -1.23 -17.68
C TYR A 408 -14.99 -0.09 -18.65
N MET A 409 -14.88 -0.39 -19.95
CA MET A 409 -14.66 0.64 -20.97
C MET A 409 -15.81 1.66 -21.04
N ARG A 410 -17.07 1.22 -20.87
CA ARG A 410 -18.24 2.11 -20.79
C ARG A 410 -18.23 3.01 -19.55
N LYS A 411 -17.46 2.68 -18.52
CA LYS A 411 -17.17 3.56 -17.38
C LYS A 411 -15.98 4.50 -17.63
N ASN A 412 -15.53 4.65 -18.88
CA ASN A 412 -14.38 5.46 -19.28
C ASN A 412 -13.04 4.99 -18.69
N ILE A 413 -12.91 3.71 -18.37
CA ILE A 413 -11.64 3.13 -17.93
C ILE A 413 -10.84 2.71 -19.18
N SER A 414 -9.60 3.19 -19.29
CA SER A 414 -8.72 2.85 -20.41
C SER A 414 -8.45 1.35 -20.49
N ALA A 415 -8.38 0.80 -21.71
CA ALA A 415 -7.97 -0.58 -21.95
C ALA A 415 -6.61 -0.91 -21.29
N SER A 416 -5.69 0.07 -21.24
CA SER A 416 -4.37 -0.05 -20.60
C SER A 416 -4.41 -0.21 -19.08
N LYS A 417 -5.59 -0.11 -18.45
CA LYS A 417 -5.85 -0.31 -17.03
C LYS A 417 -6.55 -1.64 -16.73
N LEU A 418 -6.75 -2.52 -17.72
CA LEU A 418 -7.51 -3.76 -17.54
C LEU A 418 -6.64 -4.99 -17.81
N VAL A 419 -6.64 -5.94 -16.89
CA VAL A 419 -6.04 -7.28 -17.04
C VAL A 419 -7.17 -8.30 -16.94
N LEU A 420 -7.27 -9.22 -17.89
CA LEU A 420 -8.31 -10.26 -17.88
C LEU A 420 -7.83 -11.50 -17.12
N GLY A 421 -8.41 -11.77 -15.96
CA GLY A 421 -8.18 -12.98 -15.18
C GLY A 421 -9.06 -14.14 -15.65
N LEU A 422 -8.44 -15.29 -15.91
CA LEU A 422 -9.13 -16.50 -16.37
C LEU A 422 -8.89 -17.69 -15.41
N PRO A 423 -9.83 -18.64 -15.33
CA PRO A 423 -9.73 -19.75 -14.40
C PRO A 423 -8.85 -20.87 -14.97
N TRP A 424 -7.91 -21.36 -14.17
CA TRP A 424 -7.23 -22.65 -14.39
C TRP A 424 -7.86 -23.74 -13.52
N TYR A 425 -9.19 -23.69 -13.40
CA TYR A 425 -10.02 -24.64 -12.66
C TYR A 425 -11.39 -24.73 -13.31
N GLY A 426 -12.22 -25.60 -12.75
CA GLY A 426 -13.63 -25.68 -13.08
C GLY A 426 -14.46 -26.19 -11.91
N TYR A 427 -15.71 -26.51 -12.20
CA TYR A 427 -16.68 -27.01 -11.23
C TYR A 427 -17.28 -28.33 -11.72
N ILE A 428 -17.45 -29.28 -10.79
CA ILE A 428 -18.12 -30.57 -11.06
C ILE A 428 -19.48 -30.58 -10.38
N TYR A 429 -20.53 -30.28 -11.12
CA TYR A 429 -21.91 -30.19 -10.65
C TYR A 429 -22.57 -31.56 -10.51
N ASN A 430 -23.21 -31.81 -9.37
CA ASN A 430 -24.11 -32.95 -9.20
C ASN A 430 -25.50 -32.60 -9.78
N CYS A 431 -25.91 -33.36 -10.80
CA CYS A 431 -27.16 -33.15 -11.52
C CYS A 431 -28.32 -33.81 -10.78
N THR A 432 -29.39 -33.04 -10.56
CA THR A 432 -30.65 -33.64 -10.05
C THR A 432 -31.32 -34.49 -11.13
N LYS A 433 -31.07 -34.13 -12.38
CA LYS A 433 -31.40 -34.90 -13.56
C LYS A 433 -30.36 -34.61 -14.63
N LEU A 434 -29.80 -35.66 -15.21
CA LEU A 434 -28.95 -35.56 -16.39
C LEU A 434 -29.74 -36.13 -17.57
N LEU A 435 -30.09 -35.28 -18.54
CA LEU A 435 -30.71 -35.69 -19.80
C LEU A 435 -29.73 -35.38 -20.92
N GLU A 436 -29.18 -36.44 -21.53
CA GLU A 436 -28.08 -36.32 -22.48
C GLU A 436 -26.93 -35.52 -21.84
N ASP A 437 -26.62 -34.35 -22.39
CA ASP A 437 -25.58 -33.43 -21.92
C ASP A 437 -26.16 -32.19 -21.20
N THR A 438 -27.43 -32.24 -20.78
CA THR A 438 -28.07 -31.18 -19.98
C THR A 438 -28.21 -31.60 -18.51
N CYS A 439 -27.49 -30.90 -17.64
CA CYS A 439 -27.52 -31.08 -16.20
C CYS A 439 -28.47 -30.10 -15.52
N PHE A 440 -29.54 -30.60 -14.91
CA PHE A 440 -30.55 -29.79 -14.21
C PHE A 440 -30.22 -29.62 -12.72
N LEU A 441 -30.51 -28.43 -12.19
CA LEU A 441 -30.30 -28.04 -10.79
C LEU A 441 -31.63 -27.79 -10.08
N THR A 442 -31.70 -28.05 -8.76
CA THR A 442 -32.94 -27.91 -7.97
C THR A 442 -33.10 -26.56 -7.29
N SER A 443 -32.05 -25.72 -7.22
CA SER A 443 -32.12 -24.37 -6.65
C SER A 443 -30.86 -23.55 -6.96
N SER A 444 -30.95 -22.22 -6.78
CA SER A 444 -29.81 -21.30 -6.74
C SER A 444 -28.90 -21.48 -5.50
N LEU A 445 -29.03 -22.57 -4.74
CA LEU A 445 -28.14 -22.92 -3.62
C LEU A 445 -27.03 -23.91 -4.04
N ASN A 446 -27.13 -24.55 -5.21
CA ASN A 446 -26.04 -25.35 -5.79
C ASN A 446 -25.07 -24.47 -6.62
N ARG A 447 -24.74 -23.27 -6.14
CA ARG A 447 -23.96 -22.29 -6.94
C ARG A 447 -22.61 -22.85 -7.37
N HIS A 448 -21.98 -23.65 -6.53
CA HIS A 448 -20.74 -24.33 -6.84
C HIS A 448 -20.73 -25.59 -5.97
N SER A 449 -20.88 -26.77 -6.56
CA SER A 449 -20.84 -28.02 -5.78
C SER A 449 -19.46 -28.21 -5.17
N ASP A 450 -18.41 -28.19 -6.01
CA ASP A 450 -17.02 -28.33 -5.61
C ASP A 450 -16.11 -27.78 -6.73
N GLN A 451 -15.16 -26.91 -6.36
CA GLN A 451 -14.12 -26.39 -7.26
C GLN A 451 -13.03 -27.46 -7.44
N PHE A 452 -12.55 -27.67 -8.67
CA PHE A 452 -11.48 -28.60 -8.98
C PHE A 452 -10.41 -27.95 -9.86
N SER A 453 -9.15 -28.20 -9.55
CA SER A 453 -8.00 -27.77 -10.36
C SER A 453 -8.10 -28.32 -11.79
N TYR A 454 -7.51 -27.60 -12.75
CA TYR A 454 -7.40 -28.10 -14.12
C TYR A 454 -6.74 -29.48 -14.18
N GLN A 455 -5.71 -29.74 -13.35
CA GLN A 455 -5.11 -31.06 -13.23
C GLN A 455 -6.14 -32.16 -12.95
N ALA A 456 -6.99 -31.97 -11.93
CA ALA A 456 -7.98 -32.98 -11.54
C ALA A 456 -9.01 -33.21 -12.66
N ILE A 457 -9.47 -32.13 -13.29
CA ILE A 457 -10.44 -32.20 -14.39
C ILE A 457 -9.83 -32.87 -15.63
N TYR A 458 -8.60 -32.51 -15.98
CA TYR A 458 -7.86 -33.11 -17.08
C TYR A 458 -7.68 -34.62 -16.86
N GLN A 459 -7.21 -35.03 -15.68
CA GLN A 459 -7.05 -36.45 -15.35
C GLN A 459 -8.37 -37.22 -15.36
N LEU A 460 -9.47 -36.58 -14.96
CA LEU A 460 -10.80 -37.17 -15.03
C LEU A 460 -11.24 -37.37 -16.50
N LEU A 461 -11.04 -36.37 -17.36
CA LEU A 461 -11.38 -36.46 -18.78
C LEU A 461 -10.51 -37.49 -19.52
N GLN A 462 -9.23 -37.64 -19.17
CA GLN A 462 -8.36 -38.66 -19.78
C GLN A 462 -8.88 -40.10 -19.61
N ARG A 463 -9.72 -40.36 -18.59
CA ARG A 463 -10.36 -41.67 -18.38
C ARG A 463 -11.59 -41.89 -19.27
N MET A 464 -12.13 -40.83 -19.85
CA MET A 464 -13.34 -40.81 -20.68
C MET A 464 -13.25 -39.73 -21.77
N PRO A 465 -12.23 -39.79 -22.65
CA PRO A 465 -11.93 -38.73 -23.61
C PRO A 465 -13.06 -38.52 -24.62
N GLU A 466 -13.87 -39.55 -24.90
CA GLU A 466 -15.03 -39.48 -25.78
C GLU A 466 -16.17 -38.59 -25.25
N ARG A 467 -16.09 -38.19 -23.98
CA ARG A 467 -17.07 -37.32 -23.32
C ARG A 467 -16.79 -35.84 -23.52
N TYR A 468 -15.65 -35.44 -24.09
CA TYR A 468 -15.37 -34.04 -24.40
C TYR A 468 -16.48 -33.45 -25.27
N ARG A 469 -17.00 -32.29 -24.86
CA ARG A 469 -17.95 -31.49 -25.62
C ARG A 469 -17.48 -30.05 -25.68
N TRP A 470 -17.88 -29.36 -26.75
CA TRP A 470 -17.63 -27.94 -26.95
C TRP A 470 -18.96 -27.20 -26.99
N ASN A 471 -19.10 -26.17 -26.17
CA ASN A 471 -20.22 -25.24 -26.29
C ASN A 471 -19.77 -24.05 -27.14
N ALA A 472 -20.28 -23.96 -28.37
CA ALA A 472 -19.91 -22.90 -29.32
C ALA A 472 -20.47 -21.51 -28.94
N THR A 473 -21.42 -21.41 -28.02
CA THR A 473 -21.96 -20.12 -27.56
C THR A 473 -21.07 -19.52 -26.47
N SER A 474 -20.67 -20.33 -25.50
CA SER A 474 -19.79 -19.90 -24.41
C SER A 474 -18.31 -20.00 -24.76
N GLU A 475 -17.98 -20.67 -25.87
CA GLU A 475 -16.62 -21.03 -26.30
C GLU A 475 -15.83 -21.71 -25.16
N THR A 476 -16.49 -22.64 -24.46
CA THR A 476 -15.90 -23.42 -23.37
C THR A 476 -16.10 -24.92 -23.56
N PRO A 477 -15.15 -25.74 -23.07
CA PRO A 477 -15.35 -27.17 -22.99
C PRO A 477 -16.25 -27.53 -21.81
N TYR A 478 -16.92 -28.67 -21.93
CA TYR A 478 -17.61 -29.31 -20.82
C TYR A 478 -17.68 -30.82 -21.08
N PHE A 479 -18.04 -31.59 -20.06
CA PHE A 479 -18.42 -32.99 -20.25
C PHE A 479 -19.36 -33.46 -19.15
N SER A 480 -20.15 -34.49 -19.43
CA SER A 480 -21.07 -35.09 -18.49
C SER A 480 -20.84 -36.59 -18.36
N TYR A 481 -21.02 -37.11 -17.15
CA TYR A 481 -20.87 -38.53 -16.86
C TYR A 481 -21.84 -38.97 -15.76
N THR A 482 -22.09 -40.28 -15.70
CA THR A 482 -22.83 -40.90 -14.59
C THR A 482 -21.84 -41.74 -13.81
N ASP A 483 -21.74 -41.51 -12.50
CA ASP A 483 -20.92 -42.33 -11.64
C ASP A 483 -21.51 -43.75 -11.59
N PRO A 484 -20.78 -44.79 -12.04
CA PRO A 484 -21.30 -46.15 -12.08
C PRO A 484 -21.55 -46.75 -10.69
N GLN A 485 -20.95 -46.20 -9.62
CA GLN A 485 -21.13 -46.70 -8.25
C GLN A 485 -22.39 -46.15 -7.61
N THR A 486 -22.65 -44.86 -7.79
CA THR A 486 -23.77 -44.16 -7.14
C THR A 486 -24.98 -43.98 -8.07
N GLY A 487 -24.80 -44.13 -9.38
CA GLY A 487 -25.80 -43.79 -10.40
C GLY A 487 -26.06 -42.29 -10.53
N SER A 488 -25.29 -41.44 -9.84
CA SER A 488 -25.49 -39.99 -9.85
C SER A 488 -24.91 -39.36 -11.12
N GLY A 489 -25.64 -38.41 -11.72
CA GLY A 489 -25.19 -37.69 -12.91
C GLY A 489 -24.37 -36.46 -12.55
N TYR A 490 -23.32 -36.19 -13.31
CA TYR A 490 -22.44 -35.04 -13.11
C TYR A 490 -22.21 -34.27 -14.41
N GLN A 491 -21.96 -32.97 -14.29
CA GLN A 491 -21.46 -32.13 -15.38
C GLN A 491 -20.27 -31.31 -14.92
N VAL A 492 -19.23 -31.31 -15.74
CA VAL A 492 -17.97 -30.60 -15.49
C VAL A 492 -17.88 -29.42 -16.44
N GLN A 493 -17.68 -28.23 -15.88
CA GLN A 493 -17.52 -26.96 -16.59
C GLN A 493 -16.16 -26.37 -16.25
N TYR A 494 -15.36 -26.06 -17.26
CA TYR A 494 -13.96 -25.68 -17.07
C TYR A 494 -13.42 -24.94 -18.29
N ASP A 495 -12.18 -24.50 -18.22
CA ASP A 495 -11.41 -23.96 -19.34
C ASP A 495 -10.25 -24.87 -19.71
N ASP A 496 -9.97 -24.99 -20.99
CA ASP A 496 -8.85 -25.74 -21.56
C ASP A 496 -7.96 -24.81 -22.41
N PRO A 497 -6.82 -25.28 -22.95
CA PRO A 497 -5.97 -24.46 -23.81
C PRO A 497 -6.68 -23.81 -25.00
N LYS A 498 -7.74 -24.44 -25.52
CA LYS A 498 -8.51 -23.93 -26.65
C LYS A 498 -9.41 -22.77 -26.22
N SER A 499 -10.18 -22.90 -25.15
CA SER A 499 -11.03 -21.80 -24.64
C SER A 499 -10.21 -20.64 -24.11
N LEU A 500 -9.10 -20.93 -23.41
CA LEU A 500 -8.18 -19.91 -22.93
C LEU A 500 -7.56 -19.12 -24.08
N LYS A 501 -7.12 -19.80 -25.16
CA LYS A 501 -6.61 -19.12 -26.36
C LYS A 501 -7.62 -18.13 -26.92
N ILE A 502 -8.89 -18.53 -27.08
CA ILE A 502 -9.95 -17.66 -27.61
C ILE A 502 -10.11 -16.40 -26.75
N LYS A 503 -10.03 -16.54 -25.42
CA LYS A 503 -10.17 -15.41 -24.48
C LYS A 503 -8.91 -14.55 -24.40
N TYR A 504 -7.72 -15.12 -24.56
CA TYR A 504 -6.49 -14.36 -24.69
C TYR A 504 -6.46 -13.55 -26.01
N ASP A 505 -6.93 -14.14 -27.11
CA ASP A 505 -7.11 -13.44 -28.39
C ASP A 505 -8.16 -12.32 -28.28
N LEU A 506 -9.22 -12.51 -27.47
CA LEU A 506 -10.17 -11.45 -27.13
C LEU A 506 -9.48 -10.30 -26.39
N ALA A 507 -8.70 -10.57 -25.34
CA ALA A 507 -7.94 -9.55 -24.62
C ALA A 507 -6.99 -8.77 -25.56
N ALA A 508 -6.32 -9.48 -26.47
CA ALA A 508 -5.50 -8.90 -27.52
C ALA A 508 -6.31 -7.96 -28.43
N SER A 509 -7.45 -8.42 -28.95
CA SER A 509 -8.33 -7.65 -29.84
C SER A 509 -8.90 -6.38 -29.20
N LYS A 510 -9.14 -6.42 -27.88
CA LYS A 510 -9.61 -5.28 -27.08
C LYS A 510 -8.45 -4.36 -26.65
N ASN A 511 -7.20 -4.72 -26.98
CA ASN A 511 -5.98 -4.02 -26.63
C ASN A 511 -5.86 -3.72 -25.11
N ILE A 512 -6.37 -4.60 -24.26
CA ILE A 512 -6.28 -4.42 -22.81
C ILE A 512 -4.85 -4.67 -22.30
N ARG A 513 -4.54 -4.26 -21.07
CA ARG A 513 -3.18 -4.29 -20.50
C ARG A 513 -2.58 -5.70 -20.47
N GLY A 514 -3.39 -6.74 -20.32
CA GLY A 514 -2.86 -8.10 -20.29
C GLY A 514 -3.90 -9.13 -19.88
N VAL A 515 -3.39 -10.30 -19.52
CA VAL A 515 -4.16 -11.46 -19.08
C VAL A 515 -3.57 -12.00 -17.78
N GLY A 516 -4.32 -12.84 -17.09
CA GLY A 516 -3.87 -13.46 -15.85
C GLY A 516 -4.62 -14.76 -15.56
N MET A 517 -4.20 -15.44 -14.50
CA MET A 517 -4.74 -16.75 -14.15
C MET A 517 -4.97 -16.92 -12.65
N TRP A 518 -6.11 -17.52 -12.32
CA TRP A 518 -6.41 -18.06 -11.00
C TRP A 518 -6.52 -19.60 -11.09
N THR A 519 -5.61 -20.39 -10.56
CA THR A 519 -4.26 -20.01 -10.14
C THR A 519 -3.25 -20.82 -10.93
N ILE A 520 -2.00 -20.35 -10.97
CA ILE A 520 -0.92 -21.03 -11.67
C ILE A 520 -0.66 -22.43 -11.10
N ASP A 521 -1.04 -22.66 -9.84
CA ASP A 521 -0.78 -23.88 -9.09
C ASP A 521 -1.72 -25.04 -9.45
N PHE A 522 -2.78 -24.78 -10.22
CA PHE A 522 -3.80 -25.77 -10.56
C PHE A 522 -3.44 -26.71 -11.73
N LEU A 523 -2.15 -26.78 -12.05
CA LEU A 523 -1.57 -27.72 -13.00
C LEU A 523 -0.82 -28.84 -12.28
N ASP A 524 -0.53 -29.92 -13.01
CA ASP A 524 0.34 -30.97 -12.53
C ASP A 524 1.81 -30.50 -12.59
N TYR A 525 2.48 -30.38 -11.44
CA TYR A 525 3.90 -30.00 -11.32
C TYR A 525 4.82 -31.19 -11.01
N SER A 526 4.35 -32.43 -11.16
CA SER A 526 5.20 -33.61 -11.10
C SER A 526 6.18 -33.67 -12.29
N ASP A 527 7.26 -34.44 -12.15
CA ASP A 527 8.25 -34.69 -13.20
C ASP A 527 7.82 -35.73 -14.24
N THR A 528 6.51 -35.99 -14.33
CA THR A 528 5.94 -36.89 -15.33
C THR A 528 5.87 -36.20 -16.69
N LYS A 529 5.85 -37.00 -17.77
CA LYS A 529 5.69 -36.47 -19.13
C LYS A 529 4.31 -35.84 -19.32
N GLU A 530 3.31 -36.40 -18.66
CA GLU A 530 1.94 -35.95 -18.65
C GLU A 530 1.82 -34.58 -17.97
N GLY A 531 2.49 -34.39 -16.82
CA GLY A 531 2.54 -33.10 -16.15
C GLY A 531 3.24 -32.02 -16.97
N GLU A 532 4.38 -32.36 -17.58
CA GLU A 532 5.08 -31.44 -18.47
C GLU A 532 4.23 -31.05 -19.69
N ALA A 533 3.60 -32.02 -20.35
CA ALA A 533 2.71 -31.76 -21.48
C ALA A 533 1.50 -30.89 -21.09
N MET A 534 0.94 -31.11 -19.91
CA MET A 534 -0.15 -30.27 -19.38
C MET A 534 0.31 -28.82 -19.22
N ARG A 535 1.45 -28.59 -18.55
CA ARG A 535 2.03 -27.26 -18.36
C ARG A 535 2.27 -26.57 -19.69
N GLN A 536 2.98 -27.22 -20.61
CA GLN A 536 3.24 -26.67 -21.95
C GLN A 536 1.93 -26.29 -22.67
N SER A 537 0.89 -27.12 -22.58
CA SER A 537 -0.39 -26.84 -23.24
C SER A 537 -1.12 -25.64 -22.66
N MET A 538 -1.04 -25.39 -21.35
CA MET A 538 -1.73 -24.29 -20.67
C MET A 538 -0.96 -22.96 -20.79
N PHE A 539 0.38 -23.01 -20.84
CA PHE A 539 1.21 -21.82 -21.05
C PHE A 539 1.35 -21.43 -22.53
N SER A 540 1.24 -22.36 -23.48
CA SER A 540 1.43 -22.08 -24.91
C SER A 540 0.50 -20.99 -25.46
N PRO A 541 -0.78 -20.88 -25.05
CA PRO A 541 -1.67 -19.80 -25.50
C PRO A 541 -1.30 -18.40 -24.98
N LEU A 542 -0.48 -18.29 -23.94
CA LEU A 542 -0.09 -17.00 -23.35
C LEU A 542 0.97 -16.28 -24.21
N PRO A 543 0.94 -14.94 -24.26
CA PRO A 543 1.99 -14.16 -24.92
C PRO A 543 3.34 -14.34 -24.20
N SER A 544 4.46 -14.26 -24.93
CA SER A 544 5.79 -14.29 -24.28
C SER A 544 6.24 -12.91 -23.78
N HIS A 545 7.23 -12.91 -22.88
CA HIS A 545 7.84 -11.69 -22.33
C HIS A 545 8.28 -10.68 -23.40
N ASP A 546 8.87 -11.18 -24.48
CA ASP A 546 9.40 -10.37 -25.58
C ASP A 546 8.35 -10.07 -26.65
N ASP A 547 7.14 -10.61 -26.50
CA ASP A 547 6.12 -10.52 -27.52
C ASP A 547 5.44 -9.15 -27.53
N ARG A 548 6.15 -8.19 -28.11
CA ARG A 548 5.55 -6.93 -28.55
C ARG A 548 4.53 -7.15 -29.68
N SER A 549 4.32 -8.37 -30.20
CA SER A 549 3.45 -8.64 -31.36
C SER A 549 1.95 -8.50 -31.10
N LEU A 550 1.52 -8.24 -29.87
CA LEU A 550 0.21 -7.60 -29.63
C LEU A 550 0.09 -6.23 -30.35
N LEU A 551 1.19 -5.67 -30.86
CA LEU A 551 1.23 -4.51 -31.75
C LEU A 551 1.23 -4.83 -33.26
N LYS A 552 1.29 -6.11 -33.69
CA LYS A 552 1.55 -6.45 -35.10
C LYS A 552 0.35 -6.91 -35.94
N ASP A 553 -0.81 -7.19 -35.37
CA ASP A 553 -1.98 -7.67 -36.15
C ASP A 553 -3.09 -6.62 -36.37
N ILE A 554 -2.74 -5.33 -36.40
CA ILE A 554 -3.70 -4.25 -36.70
C ILE A 554 -4.11 -4.22 -38.20
N ASN A 555 -3.46 -4.98 -39.09
CA ASN A 555 -3.71 -4.90 -40.54
C ASN A 555 -4.45 -6.10 -41.18
N ASN A 556 -4.82 -7.16 -40.45
CA ASN A 556 -5.38 -8.38 -41.07
C ASN A 556 -6.85 -8.70 -40.78
N TYR A 557 -7.58 -7.85 -40.05
CA TYR A 557 -9.01 -8.09 -39.73
C TYR A 557 -10.02 -7.21 -40.50
N GLN A 558 -9.64 -6.69 -41.68
CA GLN A 558 -10.58 -5.97 -42.57
C GLN A 558 -11.20 -6.81 -43.71
N ASN A 559 -10.96 -8.12 -43.80
CA ASN A 559 -11.42 -8.94 -44.95
C ASN A 559 -12.24 -10.18 -44.60
N LEU A 560 -13.20 -10.08 -43.67
CA LEU A 560 -14.26 -11.09 -43.54
C LEU A 560 -15.63 -10.42 -43.30
N THR A 561 -16.16 -9.84 -44.37
CA THR A 561 -17.58 -9.53 -44.56
C THR A 561 -17.99 -9.93 -45.98
N VAL A 562 -18.73 -11.04 -46.08
CA VAL A 562 -19.86 -11.24 -47.02
C VAL A 562 -20.95 -11.96 -46.26
#